data_AF-A0A521QK14-F1
#
_entry.id   AF-A0A521QK14-F1
#
_cell.length_a   1.000
_cell.length_b   1.000
_cell.length_c   1.000
_cell.angle_alpha   90.00
_cell.angle_beta   90.00
_cell.angle_gamma   90.00
#
_symmetry.space_group_name_H-M   'P 1'
#
loop_
_entity.id
_entity.type
_entity.pdbx_description
1 polymer ?
#
loop_
_entity_poly.entity_id
_entity_poly.type
_entity_poly.pdbx_seq_one_letter_code
_entity_poly.pdbx_strand_id
1 'polypeptide(L)'
;MTSTIAIVLAVFSAMGGVWGWRVGTRNIQLPPERYDFPGGMSRGEYLRRLKVRHQRRRILLVLGFAVAAGVAGLAAMTFIALLIRR
;
A
#
# COMPACT_ATOMS: atom_id res chain seq x y z
N MET A 1 -6.35 -14.85 24.58
CA MET A 1 -7.08 -14.91 23.28
C MET A 1 -6.99 -13.60 22.51
N THR A 2 -7.19 -12.44 23.16
CA THR A 2 -7.05 -11.12 22.54
C THR A 2 -5.67 -10.86 21.94
N SER A 3 -4.60 -11.32 22.61
CA SER A 3 -3.21 -11.13 22.15
C SER A 3 -2.91 -11.83 20.82
N THR A 4 -3.47 -13.04 20.59
CA THR A 4 -3.23 -13.83 19.38
C THR A 4 -3.87 -13.19 18.15
N ILE A 5 -5.09 -12.67 18.30
CA ILE A 5 -5.81 -11.96 17.23
C ILE A 5 -5.06 -10.68 16.85
N ALA A 6 -4.56 -9.93 17.83
CA ALA A 6 -3.76 -8.73 17.60
C ALA A 6 -2.45 -9.04 16.84
N ILE A 7 -1.77 -10.13 17.17
CA ILE A 7 -0.55 -10.56 16.47
C ILE A 7 -0.84 -10.92 15.01
N VAL A 8 -1.89 -11.71 14.75
CA VAL A 8 -2.27 -12.09 13.39
C VAL A 8 -2.63 -10.85 12.56
N LEU A 9 -3.41 -9.92 13.13
CA LEU A 9 -3.75 -8.66 12.47
C LEU A 9 -2.52 -7.80 12.18
N ALA A 10 -1.57 -7.73 13.12
CA ALA A 10 -0.33 -7.00 12.93
C ALA A 10 0.51 -7.60 11.78
N VAL A 11 0.60 -8.94 11.70
CA VAL A 11 1.33 -9.64 10.63
C VAL A 11 0.69 -9.41 9.27
N PHE A 12 -0.64 -9.58 9.15
CA PHE A 12 -1.34 -9.34 7.90
C PHE A 12 -1.26 -7.87 7.45
N SER A 13 -1.37 -6.93 8.40
CA SER A 13 -1.23 -5.50 8.12
C SER A 13 0.20 -5.15 7.69
N ALA A 14 1.21 -5.75 8.31
CA ALA A 14 2.61 -5.57 7.93
C ALA A 14 2.89 -6.15 6.53
N MET A 15 2.41 -7.36 6.23
CA MET A 15 2.56 -7.98 4.90
C MET A 15 1.83 -7.17 3.83
N GLY A 16 0.60 -6.72 4.09
CA GLY A 16 -0.15 -5.82 3.21
C GLY A 16 0.57 -4.49 2.99
N GLY A 17 1.10 -3.89 4.06
CA GLY A 17 1.87 -2.65 3.99
C GLY A 17 3.15 -2.80 3.17
N VAL A 18 3.89 -3.90 3.33
CA VAL A 18 5.09 -4.21 2.53
C VAL A 18 4.74 -4.42 1.05
N TRP A 19 3.62 -5.10 0.77
CA TRP A 19 3.15 -5.30 -0.61
C TRP A 19 2.72 -3.97 -1.25
N GLY A 20 1.93 -3.16 -0.55
CA GLY A 20 1.51 -1.83 -0.99
C GLY A 20 2.70 -0.88 -1.18
N TRP A 21 3.71 -0.99 -0.33
CA TRP A 21 4.98 -0.28 -0.50
C TRP A 21 5.69 -0.70 -1.78
N ARG A 22 5.82 -2.00 -2.04
CA ARG A 22 6.44 -2.55 -3.27
C ARG A 22 5.72 -2.05 -4.53
N VAL A 23 4.39 -2.10 -4.55
CA VAL A 23 3.57 -1.60 -5.67
C VAL A 23 3.76 -0.08 -5.82
N GLY A 24 3.73 0.67 -4.73
CA GLY A 24 3.94 2.12 -4.72
C GLY A 24 5.35 2.54 -5.15
N THR A 25 6.36 1.69 -4.93
CA THR A 25 7.75 1.92 -5.36
C THR A 25 8.05 1.48 -6.79
N ARG A 26 7.20 0.65 -7.39
CA ARG A 26 7.45 0.10 -8.73
C ARG A 26 7.54 1.20 -9.80
N ASN A 27 6.76 2.26 -9.67
CA ASN A 27 6.82 3.45 -10.53
C ASN A 27 8.06 4.33 -10.33
N ILE A 28 8.81 4.14 -9.24
CA ILE A 28 10.10 4.82 -9.02
C ILE A 28 11.22 4.03 -9.70
N GLN A 29 11.13 2.70 -9.71
CA GLN A 29 12.10 1.81 -10.36
C GLN A 29 11.94 1.76 -11.88
N LEU A 30 10.70 1.86 -12.39
CA LEU A 30 10.41 2.07 -13.81
C LEU A 30 9.74 3.44 -14.00
N PRO A 31 10.51 4.54 -14.02
CA PRO A 31 9.95 5.82 -14.41
C PRO A 31 9.46 5.73 -15.86
N PRO A 32 8.32 6.34 -16.21
CA PRO A 32 7.85 6.38 -17.59
C PRO A 32 8.94 6.98 -18.48
N GLU A 33 9.21 6.32 -19.61
CA GLU A 33 10.32 6.58 -20.54
C GLU A 33 10.34 8.02 -21.07
N ARG A 34 9.19 8.71 -21.03
CA ARG A 34 9.05 10.14 -21.32
C ARG A 34 8.19 10.81 -20.26
N TYR A 35 8.80 11.77 -19.57
CA TYR A 35 8.05 12.82 -18.89
C TYR A 35 7.85 13.95 -19.89
N ASP A 36 6.65 14.03 -20.47
CA ASP A 36 6.24 15.22 -21.22
C ASP A 36 6.16 16.38 -20.22
N PHE A 37 7.19 17.22 -20.21
CA PHE A 37 7.18 18.44 -19.44
C PHE A 37 6.18 19.39 -20.11
N PRO A 38 5.12 19.83 -19.42
CA PRO A 38 4.22 20.82 -19.98
C PRO A 38 5.03 22.09 -20.28
N GLY A 39 4.93 22.59 -21.52
CA GLY A 39 5.61 23.81 -21.94
C GLY A 39 5.28 24.96 -20.99
N GLY A 40 6.30 25.62 -20.46
CA GLY A 40 6.16 26.74 -19.52
C GLY A 40 6.42 26.43 -18.04
N MET A 41 6.70 25.18 -17.66
CA MET A 41 7.09 24.85 -16.28
C MET A 41 8.59 24.50 -16.19
N SER A 42 9.30 25.09 -15.23
CA SER A 42 10.71 24.78 -15.03
C SER A 42 10.91 23.33 -14.56
N ARG A 43 12.00 22.68 -14.99
CA ARG A 43 12.34 21.30 -14.61
C ARG A 43 12.31 21.10 -13.09
N GLY A 44 12.76 22.10 -12.33
CA GLY A 44 12.77 22.08 -10.86
C GLY A 44 11.36 22.06 -10.24
N GLU A 45 10.45 22.90 -10.73
CA GLU A 45 9.07 22.98 -10.24
C GLU A 45 8.27 21.72 -10.57
N TYR A 46 8.48 21.19 -11.78
CA TYR A 46 7.86 19.95 -12.21
C TYR A 46 8.28 18.78 -11.30
N LEU A 47 9.59 18.62 -11.06
CA LEU A 47 10.12 17.59 -10.17
C LEU A 47 9.61 17.74 -8.73
N ARG A 48 9.45 18.97 -8.24
CA ARG A 48 8.92 19.24 -6.89
C ARG A 48 7.46 18.81 -6.77
N ARG A 49 6.61 19.15 -7.75
CA ARG A 49 5.21 18.71 -7.79
C ARG A 49 5.09 17.20 -7.97
N LEU A 50 5.95 16.63 -8.80
CA LEU A 50 6.00 15.19 -9.04
C LEU A 50 6.32 14.43 -7.76
N LYS A 51 7.32 14.89 -6.99
CA LYS A 51 7.72 14.32 -5.69
C LYS A 51 6.56 14.31 -4.69
N VAL A 52 5.84 15.42 -4.56
CA VAL A 52 4.68 15.54 -3.65
C VAL A 52 3.54 14.61 -4.08
N ARG A 53 3.22 14.57 -5.38
CA ARG A 53 2.19 13.68 -5.92
C ARG A 53 2.56 12.20 -5.73
N HIS A 54 3.84 11.86 -5.89
CA HIS A 54 4.34 10.50 -5.67
C HIS A 54 4.29 10.10 -4.20
N GLN A 55 4.70 10.99 -3.28
CA GLN A 55 4.59 10.73 -1.84
C GLN A 55 3.14 10.51 -1.42
N ARG A 56 2.21 11.36 -1.86
CA ARG A 56 0.78 11.19 -1.54
C ARG A 56 0.23 9.86 -2.07
N ARG A 57 0.52 9.50 -3.33
CA ARG A 57 0.07 8.23 -3.92
C ARG A 57 0.65 7.03 -3.16
N ARG A 58 1.93 7.09 -2.77
CA ARG A 58 2.58 6.02 -2.02
C ARG A 58 1.94 5.80 -0.65
N ILE A 59 1.64 6.88 0.08
CA ILE A 59 0.96 6.81 1.38
C ILE A 59 -0.45 6.21 1.22
N LEU A 60 -1.22 6.67 0.23
CA LEU A 60 -2.56 6.16 -0.03
C LEU A 60 -2.57 4.69 -0.43
N LEU A 61 -1.62 4.26 -1.27
CA LEU A 61 -1.49 2.86 -1.66
C LEU A 61 -1.11 1.97 -0.47
N VAL A 62 -0.15 2.41 0.35
CA VAL A 62 0.27 1.66 1.54
C VAL A 62 -0.89 1.53 2.53
N LEU A 63 -1.61 2.62 2.82
CA LEU A 63 -2.78 2.60 3.69
C LEU A 63 -3.89 1.71 3.13
N GLY A 64 -4.19 1.84 1.83
CA GLY A 64 -5.21 1.03 1.18
C GLY A 64 -4.92 -0.47 1.24
N PHE A 65 -3.68 -0.86 0.93
CA PHE A 65 -3.26 -2.26 1.02
C PHE A 65 -3.18 -2.77 2.47
N ALA A 66 -2.76 -1.94 3.43
CA ALA A 66 -2.74 -2.32 4.84
C ALA A 66 -4.16 -2.59 5.37
N VAL A 67 -5.12 -1.70 5.06
CA VAL A 67 -6.53 -1.87 5.44
C VAL A 67 -7.13 -3.10 4.76
N ALA A 68 -6.93 -3.26 3.44
CA ALA A 68 -7.44 -4.40 2.69
C ALA A 68 -6.89 -5.74 3.22
N ALA A 69 -5.59 -5.81 3.53
CA ALA A 69 -4.98 -7.00 4.10
C ALA A 69 -5.48 -7.30 5.52
N GLY A 70 -5.70 -6.28 6.34
CA GLY A 70 -6.32 -6.43 7.67
C GLY A 70 -7.73 -7.01 7.59
N VAL A 71 -8.57 -6.49 6.68
CA VAL A 71 -9.93 -7.00 6.44
C VAL A 71 -9.89 -8.45 5.92
N ALA A 72 -9.01 -8.76 4.96
CA ALA A 72 -8.86 -10.11 4.42
C ALA A 72 -8.37 -11.11 5.48
N GLY A 73 -7.42 -10.73 6.34
CA GLY A 73 -6.95 -11.58 7.44
C GLY A 73 -8.06 -11.87 8.47
N LEU A 74 -8.90 -10.89 8.77
CA LEU A 74 -10.04 -11.04 9.68
C LEU A 74 -11.13 -11.94 9.06
N ALA A 75 -11.39 -11.79 7.75
CA ALA A 75 -12.27 -12.67 6.99
C ALA A 75 -11.76 -14.13 6.94
N ALA A 76 -10.45 -14.33 6.75
CA ALA A 76 -9.85 -15.66 6.75
C ALA A 76 -9.96 -16.33 8.14
N MET A 77 -9.68 -15.60 9.21
CA MET A 77 -9.82 -16.10 10.59
C MET A 77 -11.27 -16.50 10.92
N THR A 78 -12.24 -15.67 10.54
CA THR A 78 -13.67 -15.97 10.76
C THR A 78 -14.13 -17.17 9.94
N PHE A 79 -13.68 -17.32 8.69
CA PHE A 79 -13.97 -18.49 7.87
C PHE A 79 -13.41 -19.78 8.48
N ILE A 80 -12.15 -19.77 8.92
CA ILE A 80 -11.52 -20.92 9.58
C ILE A 80 -12.27 -21.27 10.88
N ALA A 81 -12.62 -20.28 11.70
CA ALA A 81 -13.37 -20.50 12.93
C ALA A 81 -14.75 -21.14 12.67
N LEU A 82 -15.45 -20.73 11.59
CA LEU A 82 -16.70 -21.35 11.17
C LEU A 82 -16.51 -22.78 10.68
N LEU A 83 -15.40 -23.06 10.01
CA LEU A 83 -15.07 -24.37 9.46
C LEU A 83 -14.71 -25.38 10.55
N ILE A 84 -14.00 -24.95 11.60
CA ILE A 84 -13.65 -25.76 12.78
C ILE A 84 -14.88 -26.03 13.67
N ARG A 85 -15.87 -25.15 13.65
CA ARG A 85 -17.10 -25.27 14.47
C ARG A 85 -18.12 -26.26 13.89
N ARG A 86 -17.97 -26.65 12.62
CA ARG A 86 -18.76 -27.71 11.98
C ARG A 86 -18.12 -29.06 12.18
#